data_AF-A0AA36M8Y6-F1
#
_entry.id   AF-A0AA36M8Y6-F1
#
_cell.length_a   1.000
_cell.length_b   1.000
_cell.length_c   1.000
_cell.angle_alpha   90.00
_cell.angle_beta   90.00
_cell.angle_gamma   90.00
#
_symmetry.space_group_name_H-M   'P 1'
#
loop_
_entity.id
_entity.type
_entity.pdbx_description
1 polymer ?
#
loop_
_entity_poly.entity_id
_entity_poly.type
_entity_poly.pdbx_seq_one_letter_code
_entity_poly.pdbx_strand_id
1 'polypeptide(L)'
;MYNTQNIPSTVSHEMYVLLTFLAVCATAFCSKPSFLQNMSSAALSEYRQIQMRWDLSYFEIRKQIEHWGDKHGVKDKLRKFLDDREDDKKTHSYNFLELITKLRPFARRLMIIANDREKPLKQVKAERDKFKAAHHMEFEVLKYAWKVANGYLQQKTQEGLSKQEDDTVYPWTSIDESLS
;
A
#
# COMPACT_ATOMS: atom_id res chain seq x y z
N MET A 1 32.96 16.84 -34.18
CA MET A 1 32.36 17.39 -32.96
C MET A 1 31.16 16.52 -32.60
N TYR A 2 31.32 15.59 -31.65
CA TYR A 2 30.23 14.70 -31.23
C TYR A 2 29.43 15.39 -30.13
N ASN A 3 28.13 15.49 -30.37
CA ASN A 3 27.15 16.15 -29.50
C ASN A 3 26.82 15.21 -28.34
N THR A 4 27.12 15.63 -27.12
CA THR A 4 26.88 14.88 -25.88
C THR A 4 25.41 14.97 -25.46
N GLN A 5 24.84 13.78 -25.23
CA GLN A 5 23.88 13.47 -24.17
C GLN A 5 22.53 14.20 -24.20
N ASN A 6 21.54 13.53 -24.78
CA ASN A 6 20.15 13.56 -24.29
C ASN A 6 19.87 12.22 -23.60
N ILE A 7 19.93 12.21 -22.27
CA ILE A 7 19.32 11.17 -21.44
C ILE A 7 18.24 11.87 -20.60
N PRO A 8 16.95 11.61 -20.83
CA PRO A 8 15.90 12.11 -19.95
C PRO A 8 15.89 11.29 -18.65
N SER A 9 16.61 11.76 -17.63
CA SER A 9 16.56 11.24 -16.26
C SER A 9 15.40 11.88 -15.50
N THR A 10 14.18 11.47 -15.79
CA THR A 10 13.05 11.72 -14.87
C THR A 10 12.31 10.41 -14.61
N VAL A 11 12.98 9.54 -13.85
CA VAL A 11 12.25 8.56 -13.04
C VAL A 11 11.40 9.38 -12.08
N SER A 12 10.08 9.35 -12.26
CA SER A 12 9.17 10.15 -11.45
C SER A 12 9.35 9.80 -9.97
N HIS A 13 9.24 10.79 -9.09
CA HIS A 13 9.36 10.59 -7.64
C HIS A 13 8.32 9.57 -7.10
N GLU A 14 7.23 9.33 -7.86
CA GLU A 14 6.25 8.26 -7.65
C GLU A 14 6.83 6.86 -7.85
N MET A 15 7.68 6.67 -8.87
CA MET A 15 8.49 5.46 -8.97
C MET A 15 9.45 5.37 -7.80
N TYR A 16 10.00 6.47 -7.27
CA TYR A 16 10.90 6.40 -6.12
C TYR A 16 10.21 5.99 -4.81
N VAL A 17 8.98 6.43 -4.55
CA VAL A 17 8.20 6.01 -3.37
C VAL A 17 7.69 4.58 -3.51
N LEU A 18 7.23 4.19 -4.71
CA LEU A 18 6.90 2.79 -4.98
C LEU A 18 8.15 1.91 -4.98
N LEU A 19 9.29 2.39 -5.46
CA LEU A 19 10.56 1.68 -5.40
C LEU A 19 11.14 1.68 -4.00
N THR A 20 10.90 2.64 -3.11
CA THR A 20 11.32 2.54 -1.72
C THR A 20 10.36 1.67 -0.93
N PHE A 21 9.05 1.69 -1.17
CA PHE A 21 8.11 0.76 -0.55
C PHE A 21 8.33 -0.66 -1.08
N LEU A 22 8.50 -0.84 -2.39
CA LEU A 22 8.85 -2.11 -3.02
C LEU A 22 10.29 -2.52 -2.75
N ALA A 23 11.27 -1.62 -2.57
CA ALA A 23 12.63 -1.99 -2.17
C ALA A 23 12.74 -2.20 -0.66
N VAL A 24 11.92 -1.59 0.19
CA VAL A 24 11.81 -1.97 1.61
C VAL A 24 11.10 -3.33 1.68
N CYS A 25 10.03 -3.54 0.92
CA CYS A 25 9.41 -4.86 0.78
C CYS A 25 10.37 -5.89 0.15
N ALA A 26 11.13 -5.54 -0.90
CA ALA A 26 12.01 -6.45 -1.64
C ALA A 26 13.39 -6.62 -1.00
N THR A 27 13.92 -5.65 -0.25
CA THR A 27 15.12 -5.90 0.57
C THR A 27 14.77 -6.73 1.81
N ALA A 28 13.55 -6.60 2.34
CA ALA A 28 13.04 -7.48 3.40
C ALA A 28 12.54 -8.86 2.92
N PHE A 29 12.25 -9.05 1.61
CA PHE A 29 11.76 -10.32 1.04
C PHE A 29 12.66 -11.01 -0.01
N CYS A 30 13.58 -10.33 -0.70
CA CYS A 30 14.37 -10.97 -1.77
C CYS A 30 15.72 -11.51 -1.30
N SER A 31 16.21 -11.05 -0.15
CA SER A 31 17.38 -11.66 0.49
C SER A 31 16.94 -12.93 1.19
N LYS A 32 17.32 -14.10 0.64
CA LYS A 32 17.17 -15.39 1.32
C LYS A 32 17.87 -15.28 2.68
N PRO A 33 17.15 -15.43 3.82
CA PRO A 33 17.74 -15.34 5.15
C PRO A 33 19.01 -16.18 5.25
N SER A 34 20.02 -15.68 5.96
CA SER A 34 21.34 -16.33 6.02
C SER A 34 21.26 -17.77 6.51
N PHE A 35 20.34 -18.09 7.42
CA PHE A 35 20.11 -19.46 7.91
C PHE A 35 19.57 -20.42 6.84
N LEU A 36 19.00 -19.91 5.75
CA LEU A 36 18.50 -20.70 4.63
C LEU A 36 19.55 -20.89 3.53
N GLN A 37 20.62 -20.09 3.46
CA GLN A 37 21.52 -20.03 2.29
C GLN A 37 22.11 -21.40 1.90
N ASN A 38 22.50 -22.21 2.88
CA ASN A 38 23.13 -23.53 2.68
C ASN A 38 22.18 -24.73 2.88
N MET A 39 20.87 -24.52 2.81
CA MET A 39 19.87 -25.57 2.99
C MET A 39 19.61 -26.34 1.69
N SER A 40 19.30 -27.64 1.82
CA SER A 40 18.85 -28.48 0.70
C SER A 40 17.52 -27.97 0.13
N SER A 41 17.24 -28.31 -1.14
CA SER A 41 15.97 -27.93 -1.78
C SER A 41 14.75 -28.48 -1.02
N ALA A 42 14.85 -29.70 -0.48
CA ALA A 42 13.82 -30.31 0.35
C ALA A 42 13.56 -29.51 1.62
N ALA A 43 14.60 -29.13 2.37
CA ALA A 43 14.46 -28.33 3.58
C ALA A 43 13.85 -26.95 3.31
N LEU A 44 14.22 -26.32 2.18
CA LEU A 44 13.63 -25.04 1.74
C LEU A 44 12.16 -25.17 1.34
N SER A 45 11.78 -26.31 0.75
CA SER A 45 10.39 -26.60 0.39
C SER A 45 9.54 -26.79 1.65
N GLU A 46 10.02 -27.58 2.61
CA GLU A 46 9.34 -27.77 3.90
C GLU A 46 9.11 -26.43 4.61
N TYR A 47 10.16 -25.60 4.71
CA TYR A 47 10.05 -24.28 5.33
C TYR A 47 8.98 -23.40 4.65
N ARG A 48 8.97 -23.35 3.31
CA ARG A 48 7.96 -22.60 2.57
C ARG A 48 6.55 -23.14 2.76
N GLN A 49 6.38 -24.46 2.80
CA GLN A 49 5.08 -25.07 3.03
C GLN A 49 4.52 -24.67 4.39
N ILE A 50 5.33 -24.67 5.45
CA ILE A 50 4.92 -24.22 6.78
C ILE A 50 4.46 -22.75 6.74
N GLN A 51 5.22 -21.87 6.06
CA GLN A 51 4.87 -20.45 5.92
C GLN A 51 3.59 -20.18 5.12
N MET A 52 3.21 -21.09 4.22
CA MET A 52 2.02 -20.97 3.36
C MET A 52 0.76 -21.61 3.97
N ARG A 53 0.81 -22.10 5.22
CA ARG A 53 -0.35 -22.66 5.92
C ARG A 53 -1.28 -21.54 6.36
N TRP A 54 -2.40 -21.41 5.66
CA TRP A 54 -3.45 -20.42 5.98
C TRP A 54 -4.45 -20.93 7.04
N ASP A 55 -4.44 -22.23 7.33
CA ASP A 55 -5.27 -22.89 8.33
C ASP A 55 -4.69 -22.81 9.75
N LEU A 56 -3.45 -22.32 9.90
CA LEU A 56 -2.75 -22.24 11.17
C LEU A 56 -2.67 -20.80 11.68
N SER A 57 -2.71 -20.65 13.00
CA SER A 57 -2.38 -19.38 13.64
C SER A 57 -0.90 -19.05 13.53
N TYR A 58 -0.56 -17.77 13.66
CA TYR A 58 0.83 -17.30 13.68
C TYR A 58 1.68 -18.02 14.74
N PHE A 59 1.11 -18.31 15.91
CA PHE A 59 1.78 -19.01 16.99
C PHE A 59 2.10 -20.48 16.62
N GLU A 60 1.17 -21.16 15.94
CA GLU A 60 1.37 -22.53 15.46
C GLU A 60 2.41 -22.58 14.34
N ILE A 61 2.36 -21.65 13.38
CA ILE A 61 3.38 -21.50 12.34
C ILE A 61 4.75 -21.28 12.98
N ARG A 62 4.86 -20.39 13.98
CA ARG A 62 6.12 -20.15 14.70
C ARG A 62 6.65 -21.42 15.34
N LYS A 63 5.81 -22.18 16.05
CA LYS A 63 6.21 -23.46 16.65
C LYS A 63 6.70 -24.47 15.62
N GLN A 64 6.02 -24.59 14.48
CA GLN A 64 6.44 -25.50 13.41
C GLN A 64 7.76 -25.07 12.78
N ILE A 65 7.97 -23.76 12.58
CA ILE A 65 9.22 -23.20 12.09
C ILE A 65 10.36 -23.46 13.09
N GLU A 66 10.14 -23.26 14.39
CA GLU A 66 11.12 -23.56 15.43
C GLU A 66 11.50 -25.05 15.45
N HIS A 67 10.51 -25.95 15.35
CA HIS A 67 10.75 -27.39 15.23
C HIS A 67 11.52 -27.77 13.96
N TRP A 68 11.19 -27.12 12.83
CA TRP A 68 11.95 -27.25 11.58
C TRP A 68 13.41 -26.78 11.76
N GLY A 69 13.64 -25.69 12.50
CA GLY A 69 14.97 -25.19 12.80
C GLY A 69 15.79 -26.16 13.66
N ASP A 70 15.15 -26.86 14.59
CA ASP A 70 15.77 -27.93 15.38
C ASP A 70 16.16 -29.12 14.50
N LYS A 71 15.23 -29.59 13.64
CA LYS A 71 15.46 -30.70 12.70
C LYS A 71 16.66 -30.45 11.77
N HIS A 72 16.86 -29.20 11.36
CA HIS A 72 17.91 -28.82 10.39
C HIS A 72 19.14 -28.14 11.02
N GLY A 73 19.25 -28.11 12.36
CA GLY A 73 20.43 -27.60 13.06
C GLY A 73 20.68 -26.10 12.90
N VAL A 74 19.64 -25.30 12.68
CA VAL A 74 19.72 -23.83 12.51
C VAL A 74 18.93 -23.03 13.54
N LYS A 75 18.53 -23.68 14.64
CA LYS A 75 17.72 -23.09 15.72
C LYS A 75 18.15 -21.69 16.13
N ASP A 76 19.44 -21.48 16.41
CA ASP A 76 19.93 -20.20 16.95
C ASP A 76 19.82 -19.06 15.94
N LYS A 77 20.21 -19.31 14.68
CA LYS A 77 20.12 -18.32 13.60
C LYS A 77 18.67 -18.01 13.25
N LEU A 78 17.82 -19.04 13.28
CA LEU A 78 16.40 -18.91 13.05
C LEU A 78 15.72 -18.11 14.16
N ARG A 79 16.03 -18.38 15.42
CA ARG A 79 15.46 -17.66 16.56
C ARG A 79 15.79 -16.18 16.49
N LYS A 80 17.06 -15.84 16.24
CA LYS A 80 17.47 -14.44 16.03
C LYS A 80 16.67 -13.78 14.91
N PHE A 81 16.54 -14.45 13.76
CA PHE A 81 15.75 -13.94 12.64
C PHE A 81 14.26 -13.72 13.01
N LEU A 82 13.66 -14.65 13.75
CA LEU A 82 12.26 -14.53 14.18
C LEU A 82 12.05 -13.37 15.16
N ASP A 83 12.99 -13.18 16.09
CA ASP A 83 12.93 -12.09 17.07
C ASP A 83 13.14 -10.73 16.39
N ASP A 84 14.13 -10.61 15.50
CA ASP A 84 14.35 -9.40 14.67
C ASP A 84 13.08 -9.04 13.86
N ARG A 85 12.41 -10.05 13.28
CA ARG A 85 11.17 -9.86 12.50
C ARG A 85 10.00 -9.40 13.36
N GLU A 86 9.91 -9.85 14.61
CA GLU A 86 8.83 -9.43 15.52
C GLU A 86 9.03 -7.97 15.95
N ASP A 87 10.27 -7.56 16.21
CA ASP A 87 10.60 -6.17 16.55
C ASP A 87 10.41 -5.24 15.34
N ASP A 88 10.80 -5.67 14.15
CA ASP A 88 10.49 -4.96 12.91
C ASP A 88 8.98 -4.78 12.73
N LYS A 89 8.20 -5.84 12.95
CA LYS A 89 6.73 -5.79 12.83
C LYS A 89 6.12 -4.78 13.80
N LYS A 90 6.59 -4.74 15.05
CA LYS A 90 6.13 -3.75 16.04
C LYS A 90 6.48 -2.33 15.59
N THR A 91 7.71 -2.11 15.14
CA THR A 91 8.18 -0.81 14.65
C THR A 91 7.35 -0.33 13.45
N HIS A 92 7.12 -1.21 12.46
CA HIS A 92 6.28 -0.89 11.31
C HIS A 92 4.84 -0.60 11.72
N SER A 93 4.28 -1.38 12.65
CA SER A 93 2.91 -1.17 13.14
C SER A 93 2.78 0.18 13.85
N TYR A 94 3.75 0.54 14.70
CA TYR A 94 3.80 1.84 15.37
C TYR A 94 3.88 2.98 14.35
N ASN A 95 4.84 2.93 13.42
CA ASN A 95 5.02 3.96 12.39
C ASN A 95 3.78 4.13 11.51
N PHE A 96 3.11 3.02 11.17
CA PHE A 96 1.87 3.04 10.40
C PHE A 96 0.72 3.71 11.17
N LEU A 97 0.55 3.36 12.45
CA LEU A 97 -0.46 3.99 13.31
C LEU A 97 -0.18 5.48 13.48
N GLU A 98 1.08 5.86 13.72
CA GLU A 98 1.50 7.25 13.82
C GLU A 98 1.14 8.02 12.54
N LEU A 99 1.43 7.46 11.36
CA LEU A 99 1.08 8.08 10.08
C LEU A 99 -0.44 8.26 9.95
N ILE A 100 -1.25 7.25 10.29
CA ILE A 100 -2.72 7.37 10.27
C ILE A 100 -3.21 8.52 11.14
N THR A 101 -2.65 8.68 12.34
CA THR A 101 -3.07 9.77 13.25
C THR A 101 -2.75 11.15 12.67
N LYS A 102 -1.67 11.27 11.89
CA LYS A 102 -1.24 12.52 11.23
C LYS A 102 -2.04 12.84 9.96
N LEU A 103 -2.62 11.84 9.28
CA LEU A 103 -3.35 12.04 8.03
C LEU A 103 -4.57 12.95 8.17
N ARG A 104 -5.39 12.77 9.21
CA ARG A 104 -6.60 13.58 9.43
C ARG A 104 -6.28 15.08 9.59
N PRO A 105 -5.41 15.50 10.53
CA PRO A 105 -5.07 16.91 10.67
C PRO A 105 -4.36 17.46 9.43
N PHE A 106 -3.50 16.67 8.77
CA PHE A 106 -2.88 17.04 7.50
C PHE A 106 -3.92 17.35 6.42
N ALA A 107 -4.86 16.44 6.17
CA ALA A 107 -5.89 16.61 5.14
C ALA A 107 -6.77 17.84 5.41
N ARG A 108 -7.16 18.07 6.68
CA ARG A 108 -7.91 19.27 7.07
C ARG A 108 -7.12 20.55 6.77
N ARG A 109 -5.84 20.61 7.13
CA ARG A 109 -5.01 21.79 6.89
C ARG A 109 -4.82 22.04 5.39
N LEU A 110 -4.63 20.98 4.62
CA LEU A 110 -4.51 21.06 3.17
C LEU A 110 -5.79 21.63 2.52
N MET A 111 -6.97 21.20 2.98
CA MET A 111 -8.26 21.75 2.52
C MET A 111 -8.43 23.21 2.91
N ILE A 112 -8.03 23.62 4.11
CA ILE A 112 -8.08 25.02 4.54
C ILE A 112 -7.23 25.90 3.62
N ILE A 113 -5.98 25.49 3.33
CA ILE A 113 -5.10 26.23 2.42
C ILE A 113 -5.74 26.31 1.02
N ALA A 114 -6.27 25.19 0.51
CA ALA A 114 -6.83 25.13 -0.84
C ALA A 114 -8.12 25.96 -1.01
N ASN A 115 -8.89 26.15 0.06
CA ASN A 115 -10.17 26.87 0.05
C ASN A 115 -10.06 28.31 0.57
N ASP A 116 -8.86 28.80 0.83
CA ASP A 116 -8.62 30.18 1.26
C ASP A 116 -8.89 31.14 0.08
N ARG A 117 -10.09 31.74 0.08
CA ARG A 117 -10.56 32.65 -0.97
C ARG A 117 -10.03 34.08 -0.79
N GLU A 118 -9.45 34.40 0.35
CA GLU A 118 -8.91 35.73 0.65
C GLU A 118 -7.51 35.89 0.05
N LYS A 119 -6.76 34.79 -0.09
CA LYS A 119 -5.43 34.80 -0.69
C LYS A 119 -5.46 34.76 -2.22
N PRO A 120 -4.54 35.49 -2.89
CA PRO A 120 -4.28 35.29 -4.30
C PRO A 120 -3.88 33.84 -4.62
N LEU A 121 -4.36 33.29 -5.73
CA LEU A 121 -4.10 31.90 -6.15
C LEU A 121 -2.61 31.52 -6.17
N LYS A 122 -1.73 32.46 -6.53
CA LYS A 122 -0.27 32.25 -6.50
C LYS A 122 0.25 31.98 -5.08
N GLN A 123 -0.27 32.69 -4.08
CA GLN A 123 0.11 32.50 -2.68
C GLN A 123 -0.45 31.19 -2.14
N VAL A 124 -1.71 30.86 -2.45
CA VAL A 124 -2.31 29.55 -2.11
C VAL A 124 -1.48 28.41 -2.68
N LYS A 125 -1.06 28.50 -3.95
CA LYS A 125 -0.21 27.49 -4.58
C LYS A 125 1.13 27.34 -3.83
N ALA A 126 1.82 28.43 -3.55
CA ALA A 126 3.11 28.40 -2.86
C ALA A 126 3.00 27.84 -1.43
N GLU A 127 1.99 28.26 -0.67
CA GLU A 127 1.74 27.76 0.68
C GLU A 127 1.41 26.26 0.67
N ARG A 128 0.57 25.83 -0.27
CA ARG A 128 0.23 24.43 -0.45
C ARG A 128 1.44 23.59 -0.81
N ASP A 129 2.27 24.04 -1.75
CA ASP A 129 3.44 23.29 -2.22
C ASP A 129 4.49 23.20 -1.10
N LYS A 130 4.69 24.27 -0.31
CA LYS A 130 5.51 24.26 0.91
C LYS A 130 4.96 23.29 1.96
N PHE A 131 3.66 23.30 2.21
CA PHE A 131 3.01 22.42 3.19
C PHE A 131 3.14 20.94 2.79
N LYS A 132 2.96 20.61 1.50
CA LYS A 132 3.18 19.26 0.98
C LYS A 132 4.63 18.81 1.14
N ALA A 133 5.59 19.68 0.87
CA ALA A 133 7.01 19.34 1.02
C ALA A 133 7.39 19.05 2.48
N ALA A 134 6.83 19.80 3.44
CA ALA A 134 7.06 19.59 4.87
C ALA A 134 6.40 18.30 5.40
N HIS A 135 5.31 17.83 4.76
CA HIS A 135 4.52 16.67 5.15
C HIS A 135 4.46 15.64 4.01
N HIS A 136 5.64 15.29 3.48
CA HIS A 136 5.75 14.50 2.26
C HIS A 136 5.10 13.11 2.39
N MET A 137 5.27 12.42 3.53
CA MET A 137 4.71 11.09 3.74
C MET A 137 3.18 11.13 3.78
N GLU A 138 2.61 12.07 4.53
CA GLU A 138 1.16 12.26 4.61
C GLU A 138 0.57 12.61 3.25
N PHE A 139 1.27 13.45 2.48
CA PHE A 139 0.84 13.81 1.13
C PHE A 139 0.86 12.61 0.18
N GLU A 140 1.91 11.80 0.17
CA GLU A 140 2.02 10.64 -0.73
C GLU A 140 0.97 9.58 -0.41
N VAL A 141 0.70 9.30 0.87
CA VAL A 141 -0.39 8.38 1.24
C VAL A 141 -1.75 8.91 0.79
N LEU A 142 -2.04 10.19 1.04
CA LEU A 142 -3.31 10.80 0.65
C LEU A 142 -3.49 10.81 -0.88
N LYS A 143 -2.42 11.11 -1.62
CA LYS A 143 -2.38 11.11 -3.09
C LYS A 143 -2.64 9.70 -3.64
N TYR A 144 -2.02 8.68 -3.06
CA TYR A 144 -2.26 7.29 -3.45
C TYR A 144 -3.71 6.87 -3.15
N ALA A 145 -4.21 7.16 -1.95
CA ALA A 145 -5.60 6.86 -1.58
C ALA A 145 -6.60 7.52 -2.53
N TRP A 146 -6.36 8.78 -2.92
CA TRP A 146 -7.16 9.50 -3.90
C TRP A 146 -7.12 8.85 -5.28
N LYS A 147 -5.95 8.41 -5.74
CA LYS A 147 -5.79 7.68 -7.02
C LYS A 147 -6.61 6.38 -7.03
N VAL A 148 -6.53 5.61 -5.95
CA VAL A 148 -7.29 4.35 -5.80
C VAL A 148 -8.79 4.61 -5.77
N ALA A 149 -9.24 5.58 -4.97
CA ALA A 149 -10.65 5.96 -4.89
C ALA A 149 -11.22 6.43 -6.24
N ASN A 150 -10.48 7.26 -6.97
CA ASN A 150 -10.93 7.75 -8.27
C ASN A 150 -10.92 6.68 -9.35
N GLY A 151 -9.93 5.79 -9.36
CA GLY A 151 -9.92 4.65 -10.29
C GLY A 151 -11.17 3.78 -10.10
N TYR A 152 -11.54 3.50 -8.84
CA TYR A 152 -12.76 2.78 -8.51
C TYR A 152 -14.04 3.50 -8.96
N LEU A 153 -14.12 4.83 -8.75
CA LEU A 153 -15.27 5.62 -9.17
C LEU A 153 -15.43 5.65 -10.69
N GLN A 154 -14.33 5.73 -11.44
CA GLN A 154 -14.35 5.70 -12.90
C GLN A 154 -14.87 4.36 -13.42
N GLN A 155 -14.39 3.25 -12.86
CA GLN A 155 -14.84 1.91 -13.24
C GLN A 155 -16.34 1.71 -12.97
N LYS A 156 -16.82 2.12 -11.78
CA LYS A 156 -18.24 2.03 -11.44
C LYS A 156 -19.15 2.89 -12.34
N THR A 157 -18.66 4.07 -12.74
CA THR A 157 -19.39 4.95 -13.66
C THR A 157 -19.50 4.31 -15.05
N GLN A 158 -18.45 3.63 -15.51
CA GLN A 158 -18.48 2.89 -16.78
C GLN A 158 -19.41 1.66 -16.72
N GLU A 159 -19.41 0.91 -15.62
CA GLU A 159 -20.31 -0.24 -15.41
C GLU A 159 -21.79 0.19 -15.23
N GLY A 160 -22.04 1.40 -14.73
CA GLY A 160 -23.38 1.99 -14.65
C GLY A 160 -23.89 2.48 -16.00
N LEU A 161 -23.01 3.05 -16.84
CA LEU A 161 -23.33 3.46 -18.21
C LEU A 161 -23.48 2.26 -19.16
N SER A 162 -22.72 1.18 -18.96
CA SER A 162 -22.82 -0.04 -19.80
C SER A 162 -24.05 -0.91 -19.49
N LYS A 163 -24.80 -0.60 -18.42
CA LYS A 163 -26.07 -1.28 -18.08
C LYS A 163 -27.30 -0.50 -18.52
N GLN A 164 -27.13 0.59 -19.27
CA GLN A 164 -28.23 1.45 -19.72
C GLN A 164 -28.62 1.25 -21.21
N GLU A 165 -28.05 0.24 -21.88
CA GLU A 165 -28.48 -0.22 -23.21
C GLU A 165 -28.60 -1.75 -23.21
N ASP A 166 -29.61 -2.29 -22.53
CA ASP A 166 -30.27 -3.52 -22.97
C ASP A 166 -31.68 -3.56 -22.38
N ASP A 167 -32.65 -3.83 -23.23
CA ASP A 167 -34.07 -3.53 -23.11
C ASP A 167 -34.77 -4.12 -21.87
N THR A 168 -35.75 -3.40 -21.32
CA THR A 168 -37.11 -3.94 -21.10
C THR A 168 -38.08 -2.89 -20.55
N VAL A 169 -39.16 -2.70 -21.31
CA VAL A 169 -40.48 -2.21 -20.92
C VAL A 169 -40.79 -2.46 -19.43
N TYR A 170 -40.93 -1.39 -18.65
CA TYR A 170 -41.62 -1.45 -17.35
C TYR A 170 -43.06 -0.95 -17.52
N PRO A 171 -44.07 -1.84 -17.43
CA PRO A 171 -45.49 -1.52 -17.61
C PRO A 171 -46.13 -1.05 -16.30
N TRP A 172 -45.70 0.10 -15.76
CA TRP A 172 -46.32 0.67 -14.55
C TRP A 172 -46.80 2.12 -14.71
N THR A 173 -46.92 2.63 -15.94
CA THR A 173 -47.55 3.93 -16.20
C THR A 173 -49.08 3.91 -16.27
N SER A 174 -49.74 2.84 -15.82
CA SER A 174 -51.22 2.80 -15.78
C SER A 174 -51.75 2.04 -14.57
N ILE A 175 -51.93 2.74 -13.44
CA ILE A 175 -53.01 2.45 -12.48
C ILE A 175 -53.63 3.78 -12.04
N ASP A 176 -54.78 4.04 -12.64
CA ASP A 176 -55.95 4.82 -12.21
C ASP A 176 -55.81 6.02 -11.27
N GLU A 177 -56.07 7.19 -11.85
CA GLU A 177 -56.85 8.26 -11.22
C GLU A 177 -58.26 7.76 -10.89
N SER A 178 -58.45 7.23 -9.68
CA SER A 178 -59.72 7.34 -8.98
C SER A 178 -59.51 7.27 -7.48
N LEU A 179 -60.25 8.11 -6.75
CA LEU A 179 -60.26 8.32 -5.29
C LEU A 179 -59.34 9.44 -4.77
N SER A 180 -59.72 10.70 -5.02
CA SER A 180 -60.34 11.61 -4.02
C SER A 180 -60.37 13.03 -4.55
#